data_AF-A0A7J8Z454-F1
#
_entry.id   AF-A0A7J8Z454-F1
#
_cell.length_a   1.000
_cell.length_b   1.000
_cell.length_c   1.000
_cell.angle_alpha   90.00
_cell.angle_beta   90.00
_cell.angle_gamma   90.00
#
_symmetry.space_group_name_H-M   'P 1'
#
loop_
_entity.id
_entity.type
_entity.pdbx_description
1 polymer ?
#
loop_
_entity_poly.entity_id
_entity_poly.type
_entity_poly.pdbx_seq_one_letter_code
_entity_poly.pdbx_strand_id
1 'polypeptide(L)'
;EVDQKLQILKKKLGEGDFGALEEIRQTVLQLRAPSQLVQELKTKMLTSGMPWPGDEGEQRWEQAWTAIKKVWASKWNERAYFSTRKVKLDHDYLCMAVLVQEVINADYAFVIHTTNPSSGDTSEIYAEVVKGLGETLVGAYPGRALSFVCKKNNLNSPQVLGYPSKPIGLFIRRSIIFRSDSNGEDLEGYAGAGLYDSVPMDKEEKVVVDYSSDPLINDGKFQQAILSSIAGAGNAIEELYGSPQDIEGVIRDGKVYVVQTRPQM
;
A
#
# COMPACT_ATOMS: atom_id res chain seq x y z
N GLU A 1 -6.33 13.25 -29.41
CA GLU A 1 -5.08 12.53 -29.72
C GLU A 1 -4.89 11.30 -28.83
N VAL A 2 -4.68 11.46 -27.52
CA VAL A 2 -4.48 10.34 -26.58
C VAL A 2 -5.60 9.28 -26.66
N ASP A 3 -6.87 9.72 -26.57
CA ASP A 3 -8.02 8.81 -26.64
C ASP A 3 -8.05 7.97 -27.94
N GLN A 4 -7.92 8.61 -29.11
CA GLN A 4 -7.87 7.92 -30.40
C GLN A 4 -6.75 6.88 -30.46
N LYS A 5 -5.56 7.21 -29.94
CA LYS A 5 -4.44 6.28 -29.88
C LYS A 5 -4.73 5.10 -28.96
N LEU A 6 -5.34 5.34 -27.80
CA LEU A 6 -5.77 4.28 -26.88
C LEU A 6 -6.78 3.33 -27.53
N GLN A 7 -7.76 3.83 -28.29
CA GLN A 7 -8.74 2.98 -28.99
C GLN A 7 -8.06 2.03 -30.00
N ILE A 8 -7.09 2.54 -30.76
CA ILE A 8 -6.32 1.73 -31.72
C ILE A 8 -5.51 0.66 -30.99
N LEU A 9 -4.80 1.02 -29.93
CA LEU A 9 -3.97 0.10 -29.16
C LEU A 9 -4.80 -0.97 -28.44
N LYS A 10 -5.95 -0.59 -27.86
CA LYS A 10 -6.90 -1.54 -27.25
C LYS A 10 -7.43 -2.56 -28.26
N LYS A 11 -7.71 -2.13 -29.50
CA LYS A 11 -8.11 -3.04 -30.57
C LYS A 11 -7.01 -4.06 -30.89
N LYS A 12 -5.76 -3.61 -31.07
CA LYS A 12 -4.61 -4.51 -31.27
C LYS A 12 -4.45 -5.51 -30.12
N LEU A 13 -4.60 -5.02 -28.88
CA LEU A 13 -4.54 -5.85 -27.68
C LEU A 13 -5.65 -6.92 -27.65
N GLY A 14 -6.85 -6.57 -28.11
CA GLY A 14 -7.97 -7.51 -28.29
C GLY A 14 -7.70 -8.57 -29.36
N GLU A 15 -6.97 -8.22 -30.41
CA GLU A 15 -6.51 -9.10 -31.49
C GLU A 15 -5.31 -9.99 -31.09
N GLY A 16 -4.78 -9.85 -29.87
CA GLY A 16 -3.71 -10.69 -29.32
C GLY A 16 -2.31 -10.09 -29.37
N ASP A 17 -2.17 -8.82 -29.78
CA ASP A 17 -0.89 -8.10 -29.73
C ASP A 17 -0.64 -7.58 -28.30
N PHE A 18 0.02 -8.39 -27.48
CA PHE A 18 0.35 -8.01 -26.10
C PHE A 18 1.46 -6.95 -26.02
N GLY A 19 2.20 -6.70 -27.10
CA GLY A 19 3.16 -5.58 -27.18
C GLY A 19 2.47 -4.21 -27.01
N ALA A 20 1.18 -4.14 -27.35
CA ALA A 20 0.37 -2.95 -27.16
C ALA A 20 0.21 -2.53 -25.69
N LEU A 21 0.44 -3.42 -24.71
CA LEU A 21 0.35 -3.08 -23.28
C LEU A 21 1.31 -1.95 -22.91
N GLU A 22 2.59 -2.06 -23.29
CA GLU A 22 3.58 -1.03 -23.03
C GLU A 22 3.19 0.29 -23.69
N GLU A 23 2.77 0.24 -24.95
CA GLU A 23 2.36 1.43 -25.70
C GLU A 23 1.14 2.11 -25.08
N ILE A 24 0.18 1.35 -24.54
CA ILE A 24 -0.97 1.88 -23.82
C ILE A 24 -0.50 2.63 -22.58
N ARG A 25 0.37 2.02 -21.76
CA ARG A 25 0.89 2.67 -20.55
C ARG A 25 1.58 4.00 -20.88
N GLN A 26 2.45 4.01 -21.88
CA GLN A 26 3.11 5.24 -22.33
C GLN A 26 2.14 6.28 -22.88
N THR A 27 1.05 5.83 -23.52
CA THR A 27 0.01 6.73 -24.04
C THR A 27 -0.81 7.36 -22.91
N VAL A 28 -1.14 6.60 -21.85
CA VAL A 28 -1.82 7.14 -20.65
C VAL A 28 -0.98 8.23 -19.98
N LEU A 29 0.35 8.11 -19.96
CA LEU A 29 1.24 9.13 -19.40
C LEU A 29 1.20 10.47 -20.15
N GLN A 30 0.63 10.54 -21.36
CA GLN A 30 0.48 11.76 -22.15
C GLN A 30 -0.80 12.54 -21.83
N LEU A 31 -1.66 12.01 -20.94
CA LEU A 31 -2.86 12.71 -20.50
C LEU A 31 -2.52 14.07 -19.86
N ARG A 32 -3.31 15.08 -20.21
CA ARG A 32 -3.31 16.39 -19.56
C ARG A 32 -4.44 16.44 -18.55
N ALA A 33 -4.18 17.01 -17.38
CA ALA A 33 -5.19 17.16 -16.35
C ALA A 33 -6.27 18.16 -16.80
N PRO A 34 -7.56 17.78 -16.87
CA PRO A 34 -8.63 18.73 -17.10
C PRO A 34 -8.68 19.78 -15.99
N SER A 35 -8.85 21.07 -16.32
CA SER A 35 -8.85 22.15 -15.33
C SER A 35 -9.88 21.96 -14.21
N GLN A 36 -11.06 21.42 -14.56
CA GLN A 36 -12.11 21.10 -13.59
C GLN A 36 -11.64 20.04 -12.58
N LEU A 37 -10.99 18.96 -13.05
CA LEU A 37 -10.44 17.92 -12.18
C LEU A 37 -9.40 18.51 -11.21
N VAL A 38 -8.52 19.37 -11.72
CA VAL A 38 -7.48 20.03 -10.89
C VAL A 38 -8.13 20.89 -9.80
N GLN A 39 -9.17 21.65 -10.13
CA GLN A 39 -9.89 22.49 -9.15
C GLN A 39 -10.62 21.65 -8.09
N GLU A 40 -11.30 20.59 -8.50
CA GLU A 40 -12.00 19.67 -7.59
C GLU A 40 -11.02 18.97 -6.66
N LEU A 41 -9.91 18.44 -7.20
CA LEU A 41 -8.87 17.79 -6.42
C LEU A 41 -8.21 18.75 -5.44
N LYS A 42 -7.84 19.96 -5.88
CA LYS A 42 -7.28 21.01 -5.02
C LYS A 42 -8.21 21.32 -3.86
N THR A 43 -9.49 21.54 -4.16
CA THR A 43 -10.50 21.85 -3.14
C THR A 43 -10.59 20.73 -2.11
N LYS A 44 -10.70 19.46 -2.57
CA LYS A 44 -10.83 18.31 -1.68
C LYS A 44 -9.61 18.07 -0.80
N MET A 45 -8.41 18.19 -1.36
CA MET A 45 -7.16 18.07 -0.58
C MET A 45 -7.12 19.12 0.54
N LEU A 46 -7.34 20.40 0.19
CA LEU A 46 -7.30 21.49 1.17
C LEU A 46 -8.39 21.35 2.24
N THR A 47 -9.62 21.00 1.88
CA THR A 47 -10.71 20.79 2.86
C THR A 47 -10.47 19.56 3.77
N SER A 48 -9.62 18.63 3.33
CA SER A 48 -9.22 17.45 4.12
C SER A 48 -7.96 17.71 4.96
N GLY A 49 -7.46 18.95 4.97
CA GLY A 49 -6.24 19.32 5.69
C GLY A 49 -4.93 18.89 5.01
N MET A 50 -5.00 18.37 3.78
CA MET A 50 -3.83 17.95 3.01
C MET A 50 -3.20 19.11 2.25
N PRO A 51 -1.86 19.13 2.11
CA PRO A 51 -1.18 20.15 1.32
C PRO A 51 -1.50 19.98 -0.17
N TRP A 52 -1.66 21.10 -0.89
CA TRP A 52 -1.80 21.09 -2.34
C TRP A 52 -0.42 21.15 -3.02
N PRO A 53 0.00 20.12 -3.79
CA PRO A 53 1.33 20.08 -4.43
C PRO A 53 1.64 21.28 -5.30
N GLY A 54 0.63 21.85 -5.99
CA GLY A 54 0.85 22.99 -6.87
C GLY A 54 1.18 24.30 -6.15
N ASP A 55 0.98 24.40 -4.83
CA ASP A 55 1.43 25.56 -4.06
C ASP A 55 2.96 25.58 -3.89
N GLU A 56 3.64 24.43 -4.05
CA GLU A 56 5.11 24.32 -4.11
C GLU A 56 5.68 24.58 -5.53
N GLY A 57 4.82 24.76 -6.53
CA GLY A 57 5.19 25.08 -7.91
C GLY A 57 4.76 24.04 -8.94
N GLU A 58 4.86 24.43 -10.22
CA GLU A 58 4.40 23.63 -11.38
C GLU A 58 5.05 22.25 -11.43
N GLN A 59 6.36 22.16 -11.16
CA GLN A 59 7.08 20.89 -11.17
C GLN A 59 6.55 19.92 -10.11
N ARG A 60 6.14 20.41 -8.93
CA ARG A 60 5.61 19.57 -7.86
C ARG A 60 4.21 19.07 -8.19
N TRP A 61 3.39 19.91 -8.81
CA TRP A 61 2.11 19.49 -9.39
C TRP A 61 2.30 18.42 -10.47
N GLU A 62 3.25 18.60 -11.39
CA GLU A 62 3.52 17.61 -12.45
C GLU A 62 3.99 16.26 -11.90
N GLN A 63 4.69 16.23 -10.76
CA GLN A 63 5.01 14.99 -10.05
C GLN A 63 3.75 14.28 -9.55
N ALA A 64 2.83 14.99 -8.90
CA ALA A 64 1.55 14.46 -8.45
C ALA A 64 0.71 13.94 -9.62
N TRP A 65 0.61 14.72 -10.69
CA TRP A 65 -0.13 14.33 -11.89
C TRP A 65 0.50 13.10 -12.57
N THR A 66 1.83 13.03 -12.60
CA THR A 66 2.54 11.84 -13.10
C THR A 66 2.25 10.61 -12.25
N ALA A 67 2.20 10.74 -10.93
CA ALA A 67 1.86 9.64 -10.04
C ALA A 67 0.44 9.12 -10.30
N ILE A 68 -0.56 10.01 -10.41
CA ILE A 68 -1.94 9.65 -10.77
C ILE A 68 -1.99 8.88 -12.10
N LYS A 69 -1.32 9.40 -13.14
CA LYS A 69 -1.28 8.74 -14.46
C LYS A 69 -0.60 7.37 -14.40
N LYS A 70 0.42 7.20 -13.56
CA LYS A 70 1.08 5.90 -13.36
C LYS A 70 0.15 4.89 -12.67
N VAL A 71 -0.63 5.32 -11.68
CA VAL A 71 -1.67 4.48 -11.06
C VAL A 71 -2.66 4.01 -12.14
N TRP A 72 -3.20 4.91 -12.95
CA TRP A 72 -4.10 4.53 -14.05
C TRP A 72 -3.42 3.65 -15.10
N ALA A 73 -2.17 3.92 -15.45
CA ALA A 73 -1.42 3.12 -16.41
C ALA A 73 -1.16 1.69 -15.89
N SER A 74 -1.05 1.51 -14.57
CA SER A 74 -0.79 0.21 -13.95
C SER A 74 -1.89 -0.82 -14.23
N LYS A 75 -3.10 -0.37 -14.59
CA LYS A 75 -4.17 -1.21 -15.14
C LYS A 75 -3.68 -2.10 -16.29
N TRP A 76 -2.79 -1.59 -17.14
CA TRP A 76 -2.23 -2.31 -18.29
C TRP A 76 -0.84 -2.91 -18.01
N ASN A 77 -0.44 -3.06 -16.74
CA ASN A 77 0.69 -3.91 -16.42
C ASN A 77 0.39 -5.35 -16.87
N GLU A 78 1.39 -6.07 -17.39
CA GLU A 78 1.20 -7.46 -17.86
C GLU A 78 0.58 -8.35 -16.77
N ARG A 79 1.09 -8.24 -15.53
CA ARG A 79 0.55 -8.98 -14.38
C ARG A 79 -0.94 -8.70 -14.18
N ALA A 80 -1.35 -7.44 -14.27
CA ALA A 80 -2.72 -7.00 -14.06
C ALA A 80 -3.63 -7.53 -15.17
N TYR A 81 -3.25 -7.27 -16.42
CA TYR A 81 -4.01 -7.66 -17.59
C TYR A 81 -4.22 -9.18 -17.72
N PHE A 82 -3.17 -9.98 -17.50
CA PHE A 82 -3.31 -11.44 -17.56
C PHE A 82 -4.05 -12.01 -16.35
N SER A 83 -3.92 -11.39 -15.17
CA SER A 83 -4.67 -11.79 -13.98
C SER A 83 -6.17 -11.63 -14.19
N THR A 84 -6.63 -10.49 -14.71
CA THR A 84 -8.07 -10.25 -14.98
C THR A 84 -8.62 -11.22 -16.04
N ARG A 85 -7.82 -11.57 -17.06
CA ARG A 85 -8.24 -12.55 -18.09
C ARG A 85 -8.44 -13.96 -17.54
N LYS A 86 -7.65 -14.40 -16.55
CA LYS A 86 -7.81 -15.73 -15.94
C LYS A 86 -9.19 -15.90 -15.29
N VAL A 87 -9.70 -14.84 -14.69
CA VAL A 87 -11.03 -14.81 -14.05
C VAL A 87 -12.12 -14.25 -14.97
N LYS A 88 -11.83 -14.11 -16.26
CA LYS A 88 -12.75 -13.61 -17.29
C LYS A 88 -13.36 -12.25 -16.95
N LEU A 89 -12.63 -11.43 -16.20
CA LEU A 89 -12.98 -10.04 -15.99
C LEU A 89 -12.73 -9.26 -17.27
N ASP A 90 -13.77 -8.59 -17.72
CA ASP A 90 -13.66 -7.70 -18.85
C ASP A 90 -12.90 -6.45 -18.43
N HIS A 91 -11.73 -6.31 -19.04
CA HIS A 91 -10.78 -5.26 -18.75
C HIS A 91 -11.34 -3.86 -19.05
N ASP A 92 -12.33 -3.73 -19.93
CA ASP A 92 -12.95 -2.44 -20.23
C ASP A 92 -13.92 -1.97 -19.13
N TYR A 93 -14.50 -2.88 -18.34
CA TYR A 93 -15.38 -2.54 -17.20
C TYR A 93 -14.61 -2.33 -15.88
N LEU A 94 -13.32 -2.66 -15.85
CA LEU A 94 -12.45 -2.38 -14.71
C LEU A 94 -12.20 -0.88 -14.58
N CYS A 95 -12.67 -0.28 -13.50
CA CYS A 95 -12.50 1.14 -13.19
C CYS A 95 -11.40 1.31 -12.13
N MET A 96 -10.50 2.26 -12.35
CA MET A 96 -9.43 2.60 -11.40
C MET A 96 -9.74 3.91 -10.68
N ALA A 97 -9.94 3.82 -9.37
CA ALA A 97 -9.91 4.96 -8.46
C ALA A 97 -8.47 5.22 -7.98
N VAL A 98 -8.23 6.45 -7.50
CA VAL A 98 -6.94 6.85 -6.94
C VAL A 98 -7.20 7.49 -5.58
N LEU A 99 -6.77 6.80 -4.52
CA LEU A 99 -6.76 7.36 -3.18
C LEU A 99 -5.52 8.25 -3.00
N VAL A 100 -5.72 9.49 -2.56
CA VAL A 100 -4.63 10.42 -2.25
C VAL A 100 -4.40 10.41 -0.75
N GLN A 101 -3.20 10.04 -0.32
CA GLN A 101 -2.89 9.81 1.09
C GLN A 101 -1.54 10.44 1.47
N GLU A 102 -1.46 11.11 2.62
CA GLU A 102 -0.16 11.55 3.15
C GLU A 102 0.70 10.34 3.53
N VAL A 103 1.97 10.37 3.14
CA VAL A 103 2.95 9.37 3.57
C VAL A 103 3.51 9.79 4.92
N ILE A 104 3.38 8.91 5.88
CA ILE A 104 3.99 9.05 7.21
C ILE A 104 5.44 8.58 7.08
N ASN A 105 6.39 9.43 7.48
CA ASN A 105 7.79 9.03 7.62
C ASN A 105 7.90 8.07 8.82
N ALA A 106 7.68 6.79 8.56
CA ALA A 106 7.52 5.76 9.56
C ALA A 106 8.86 5.37 10.20
N ASP A 107 8.84 5.16 11.52
CA ASP A 107 9.95 4.53 12.23
C ASP A 107 9.90 3.01 11.99
N TYR A 108 8.69 2.46 12.05
CA TYR A 108 8.39 1.06 11.73
C TYR A 108 7.10 0.95 10.90
N ALA A 109 7.00 -0.10 10.08
CA ALA A 109 5.76 -0.50 9.43
C ALA A 109 5.39 -1.91 9.86
N PHE A 110 4.10 -2.22 9.85
CA PHE A 110 3.59 -3.51 10.29
C PHE A 110 2.43 -4.01 9.42
N VAL A 111 2.27 -5.33 9.42
CA VAL A 111 1.10 -6.05 8.90
C VAL A 111 0.54 -6.91 10.03
N ILE A 112 -0.79 -6.92 10.20
CA ILE A 112 -1.51 -7.70 11.20
C ILE A 112 -2.47 -8.65 10.49
N HIS A 113 -2.49 -9.89 10.95
CA HIS A 113 -3.59 -10.83 10.71
C HIS A 113 -4.28 -11.09 12.05
N THR A 114 -5.57 -10.78 12.13
CA THR A 114 -6.32 -10.93 13.41
C THR A 114 -6.77 -12.38 13.66
N THR A 115 -6.61 -13.27 12.68
CA THR A 115 -6.56 -14.72 12.90
C THR A 115 -5.17 -15.21 12.52
N ASN A 116 -4.54 -16.04 13.35
CA ASN A 116 -3.19 -16.52 13.07
C ASN A 116 -3.15 -17.28 11.72
N PRO A 117 -2.42 -16.79 10.71
CA PRO A 117 -2.46 -17.35 9.35
C PRO A 117 -1.74 -18.70 9.25
N SER A 118 -0.90 -19.06 10.22
CA SER A 118 -0.18 -20.34 10.25
C SER A 118 -0.95 -21.44 10.97
N SER A 119 -1.58 -21.11 12.10
CA SER A 119 -2.30 -22.10 12.94
C SER A 119 -3.82 -22.11 12.73
N GLY A 120 -4.39 -21.03 12.18
CA GLY A 120 -5.84 -20.80 12.13
C GLY A 120 -6.45 -20.41 13.49
N ASP A 121 -5.64 -20.14 14.52
CA ASP A 121 -6.14 -19.77 15.84
C ASP A 121 -6.75 -18.34 15.80
N THR A 122 -8.07 -18.28 15.90
CA THR A 122 -8.87 -17.04 15.92
C THR A 122 -8.77 -16.28 17.25
N SER A 123 -8.13 -16.85 18.28
CA SER A 123 -7.83 -16.15 19.53
C SER A 123 -6.51 -15.38 19.50
N GLU A 124 -5.75 -15.52 18.42
CA GLU A 124 -4.41 -14.94 18.25
C GLU A 124 -4.37 -13.89 17.15
N ILE A 125 -3.70 -12.79 17.46
CA ILE A 125 -3.25 -11.80 16.50
C ILE A 125 -1.81 -12.16 16.14
N TYR A 126 -1.54 -12.33 14.85
CA TYR A 126 -0.18 -12.46 14.30
C TYR A 126 0.22 -11.15 13.63
N ALA A 127 1.43 -10.67 13.88
CA ALA A 127 1.90 -9.46 13.21
C ALA A 127 3.39 -9.51 12.89
N GLU A 128 3.74 -8.81 11.81
CA GLU A 128 5.10 -8.63 11.33
C GLU A 128 5.47 -7.15 11.35
N VAL A 129 6.71 -6.83 11.73
CA VAL A 129 7.19 -5.46 11.88
C VAL A 129 8.56 -5.30 11.21
N VAL A 130 8.73 -4.21 10.44
CA VAL A 130 9.99 -3.81 9.82
C VAL A 130 10.31 -2.37 10.13
N LYS A 131 11.58 -1.99 9.97
CA LYS A 131 12.02 -0.60 10.09
C LYS A 131 11.73 0.17 8.80
N GLY A 132 11.22 1.40 8.92
CA GLY A 132 10.84 2.24 7.79
C GLY A 132 9.49 1.84 7.18
N LEU A 133 9.37 1.93 5.86
CA LEU A 133 8.14 1.74 5.10
C LEU A 133 7.74 0.27 4.89
N GLY A 134 6.43 0.04 4.75
CA GLY A 134 5.82 -1.28 4.58
C GLY A 134 6.21 -1.99 3.28
N GLU A 135 6.66 -1.26 2.26
CA GLU A 135 7.21 -1.82 1.03
C GLU A 135 8.44 -2.73 1.29
N THR A 136 9.09 -2.59 2.45
CA THR A 136 10.16 -3.49 2.92
C THR A 136 9.63 -4.88 3.32
N LEU A 137 8.38 -4.97 3.81
CA LEU A 137 7.67 -6.23 4.09
C LEU A 137 7.21 -6.89 2.80
N VAL A 138 6.50 -6.14 1.94
CA VAL A 138 5.85 -6.65 0.73
C VAL A 138 6.86 -6.95 -0.39
N GLY A 139 7.95 -6.20 -0.45
CA GLY A 139 8.99 -6.38 -1.46
C GLY A 139 9.87 -7.60 -1.21
N ALA A 140 10.50 -8.10 -2.28
CA ALA A 140 11.44 -9.23 -2.26
C ALA A 140 12.82 -8.87 -1.66
N TYR A 141 12.84 -8.22 -0.49
CA TYR A 141 14.06 -7.90 0.24
C TYR A 141 14.49 -9.09 1.12
N PRO A 142 15.76 -9.52 1.07
CA PRO A 142 16.26 -10.66 1.83
C PRO A 142 16.20 -10.40 3.34
N GLY A 143 16.18 -11.48 4.12
CA GLY A 143 16.03 -11.43 5.57
C GLY A 143 14.57 -11.49 6.01
N ARG A 144 14.35 -11.51 7.33
CA ARG A 144 13.01 -11.64 7.93
C ARG A 144 12.61 -10.38 8.67
N ALA A 145 11.30 -10.14 8.76
CA ALA A 145 10.74 -9.15 9.67
C ALA A 145 10.80 -9.65 11.12
N LEU A 146 10.59 -8.74 12.08
CA LEU A 146 10.24 -9.15 13.43
C LEU A 146 8.82 -9.73 13.35
N SER A 147 8.58 -10.90 13.93
CA SER A 147 7.23 -11.46 14.00
C SER A 147 6.86 -11.78 15.44
N PHE A 148 5.58 -11.61 15.76
CA PHE A 148 5.06 -11.90 17.09
C PHE A 148 3.61 -12.37 17.03
N VAL A 149 3.17 -13.03 18.11
CA VAL A 149 1.77 -13.34 18.36
C VAL A 149 1.30 -12.70 19.65
N CYS A 150 0.02 -12.37 19.73
CA CYS A 150 -0.60 -11.86 20.94
C CYS A 150 -2.01 -12.44 21.09
N LYS A 151 -2.38 -12.88 22.30
CA LYS A 151 -3.72 -13.38 22.58
C LYS A 151 -4.69 -12.20 22.74
N LYS A 152 -5.85 -12.25 22.10
CA LYS A 152 -6.88 -11.19 22.14
C LYS A 152 -7.37 -10.89 23.56
N ASN A 153 -7.36 -11.90 24.44
CA ASN A 153 -7.73 -11.73 25.85
C ASN A 153 -6.60 -11.18 26.74
N ASN A 154 -5.38 -10.99 26.20
CA ASN A 154 -4.22 -10.47 26.94
C ASN A 154 -3.28 -9.68 26.02
N LEU A 155 -3.78 -8.56 25.51
CA LEU A 155 -3.08 -7.70 24.54
C LEU A 155 -1.78 -7.07 25.06
N ASN A 156 -1.53 -7.11 26.38
CA ASN A 156 -0.33 -6.56 27.01
C ASN A 156 0.83 -7.57 27.09
N SER A 157 0.67 -8.79 26.57
CA SER A 157 1.66 -9.86 26.65
C SER A 157 2.01 -10.44 25.25
N PRO A 158 2.52 -9.62 24.32
CA PRO A 158 2.97 -10.11 23.02
C PRO A 158 4.17 -11.06 23.18
N GLN A 159 4.18 -12.13 22.39
CA GLN A 159 5.26 -13.11 22.33
C GLN A 159 5.98 -13.00 20.99
N VAL A 160 7.25 -12.56 21.03
CA VAL A 160 8.13 -12.53 19.86
C VAL A 160 8.40 -13.96 19.39
N LEU A 161 8.19 -14.21 18.10
CA LEU A 161 8.45 -15.49 17.42
C LEU A 161 9.76 -15.45 16.63
N GLY A 162 10.10 -14.29 16.06
CA GLY A 162 11.30 -14.11 15.26
C GLY A 162 11.82 -12.68 15.35
N TYR A 163 13.14 -12.55 15.44
CA TYR A 163 13.82 -11.25 15.37
C TYR A 163 14.12 -10.87 13.92
N PRO A 164 14.15 -9.56 13.60
CA PRO A 164 14.35 -9.08 12.25
C PRO A 164 15.79 -9.26 11.78
N SER A 165 15.97 -9.45 10.47
CA SER A 165 17.28 -9.56 9.84
C SER A 165 17.37 -8.92 8.45
N LYS A 166 16.36 -8.14 8.04
CA LYS A 166 16.39 -7.44 6.75
C LYS A 166 17.50 -6.39 6.75
N PRO A 167 18.49 -6.46 5.85
CA PRO A 167 19.65 -5.57 5.88
C PRO A 167 19.34 -4.16 5.38
N ILE A 168 18.22 -3.99 4.66
CA ILE A 168 17.80 -2.73 4.04
C ILE A 168 16.39 -2.41 4.51
N GLY A 169 16.18 -1.16 4.91
CA GLY A 169 14.90 -0.53 5.13
C GLY A 169 14.67 0.59 4.11
N LEU A 170 13.42 0.82 3.76
CA LEU A 170 13.01 1.92 2.89
C LEU A 170 12.49 3.08 3.73
N PHE A 171 12.93 4.30 3.41
CA PHE A 171 12.49 5.51 4.08
C PHE A 171 12.10 6.55 3.05
N ILE A 172 11.20 7.46 3.40
CA ILE A 172 10.79 8.54 2.52
C ILE A 172 10.58 9.79 3.35
N ARG A 173 10.94 10.94 2.78
CA ARG A 173 10.57 12.23 3.36
C ARG A 173 9.05 12.37 3.40
N ARG A 174 8.54 13.36 4.15
CA ARG A 174 7.12 13.72 4.10
C ARG A 174 6.70 13.91 2.64
N SER A 175 5.69 13.14 2.22
CA SER A 175 5.31 12.97 0.83
C SER A 175 3.81 12.66 0.75
N ILE A 176 3.32 12.50 -0.47
CA ILE A 176 1.96 12.03 -0.77
C ILE A 176 2.09 10.78 -1.64
N ILE A 177 1.28 9.78 -1.35
CA ILE A 177 1.14 8.55 -2.14
C ILE A 177 -0.24 8.52 -2.79
N PHE A 178 -0.24 8.07 -4.04
CA PHE A 178 -1.43 7.85 -4.85
C PHE A 178 -1.65 6.34 -4.93
N ARG A 179 -2.67 5.84 -4.25
CA ARG A 179 -2.93 4.40 -4.15
C ARG A 179 -3.99 3.97 -5.15
N SER A 180 -3.72 2.85 -5.80
CA SER A 180 -4.69 2.18 -6.66
C SER A 180 -5.84 1.63 -5.83
N ASP A 181 -7.05 1.77 -6.35
CA ASP A 181 -8.23 1.04 -5.88
C ASP A 181 -9.09 0.68 -7.09
N SER A 182 -9.65 -0.52 -7.13
CA SER A 182 -10.39 -1.01 -8.29
C SER A 182 -11.64 -1.79 -7.89
N ASN A 183 -12.68 -1.64 -8.71
CA ASN A 183 -13.90 -2.45 -8.61
C ASN A 183 -13.69 -3.94 -8.93
N GLY A 184 -12.45 -4.38 -9.22
CA GLY A 184 -12.09 -5.76 -9.46
C GLY A 184 -11.05 -6.33 -8.50
N GLU A 185 -10.65 -5.63 -7.44
CA GLU A 185 -9.60 -6.10 -6.51
C GLU A 185 -10.10 -7.15 -5.51
N ASP A 186 -11.34 -7.01 -5.01
CA ASP A 186 -11.93 -7.85 -3.97
C ASP A 186 -13.17 -8.59 -4.46
N LEU A 187 -13.00 -9.42 -5.50
CA LEU A 187 -14.10 -10.23 -6.05
C LEU A 187 -14.08 -11.64 -5.45
N GLU A 188 -15.25 -12.26 -5.34
CA GLU A 188 -15.35 -13.64 -4.84
C GLU A 188 -14.51 -14.60 -5.70
N GLY A 189 -13.56 -15.30 -5.06
CA GLY A 189 -12.62 -16.20 -5.75
C GLY A 189 -11.50 -15.50 -6.51
N TYR A 190 -11.31 -14.18 -6.36
CA TYR A 190 -10.24 -13.41 -6.99
C TYR A 190 -9.68 -12.32 -6.07
N ALA A 191 -8.44 -12.50 -5.63
CA ALA A 191 -7.69 -11.48 -4.92
C ALA A 191 -6.77 -10.71 -5.88
N GLY A 192 -7.16 -9.48 -6.22
CA GLY A 192 -6.37 -8.52 -6.99
C GLY A 192 -5.38 -7.71 -6.14
N ALA A 193 -5.17 -8.12 -4.89
CA ALA A 193 -4.24 -7.50 -3.95
C ALA A 193 -2.85 -7.23 -4.56
N GLY A 194 -2.40 -5.98 -4.52
CA GLY A 194 -1.06 -5.59 -5.00
C GLY A 194 -0.85 -5.77 -6.51
N LEU A 195 -1.93 -5.93 -7.28
CA LEU A 195 -1.89 -6.12 -8.73
C LEU A 195 -1.58 -4.82 -9.48
N TYR A 196 -2.19 -3.73 -9.00
CA TYR A 196 -2.01 -2.37 -9.51
C TYR A 196 -0.98 -1.62 -8.66
N ASP A 197 -0.44 -0.54 -9.22
CA ASP A 197 0.67 0.18 -8.60
C ASP A 197 0.15 1.34 -7.75
N SER A 198 0.64 1.43 -6.52
CA SER A 198 0.58 2.63 -5.70
C SER A 198 1.88 3.43 -5.89
N VAL A 199 1.77 4.74 -6.10
CA VAL A 199 2.90 5.57 -6.56
C VAL A 199 3.10 6.76 -5.64
N PRO A 200 4.20 6.81 -4.85
CA PRO A 200 4.56 8.01 -4.10
C PRO A 200 5.09 9.12 -5.03
N MET A 201 4.92 10.37 -4.61
CA MET A 201 5.50 11.52 -5.32
C MET A 201 7.02 11.53 -5.26
N ASP A 202 7.54 11.19 -4.09
CA ASP A 202 8.97 11.19 -3.77
C ASP A 202 9.53 9.78 -3.82
N LYS A 203 10.81 9.65 -4.16
CA LYS A 203 11.49 8.36 -4.19
C LYS A 203 11.83 7.90 -2.78
N GLU A 204 11.76 6.60 -2.57
CA GLU A 204 12.24 5.97 -1.36
C GLU A 204 13.77 5.91 -1.35
N GLU A 205 14.34 6.14 -0.18
CA GLU A 205 15.75 5.98 0.12
C GLU A 205 15.98 4.60 0.73
N LYS A 206 16.97 3.89 0.20
CA LYS A 206 17.42 2.60 0.75
C LYS A 206 18.46 2.87 1.81
N VAL A 207 18.20 2.42 3.03
CA VAL A 207 19.09 2.62 4.18
C VAL A 207 19.49 1.26 4.73
N VAL A 208 20.79 1.09 5.00
CA VAL A 208 21.30 -0.08 5.72
C VAL A 208 20.83 -0.01 7.16
N VAL A 209 20.14 -1.05 7.61
CA VAL A 209 19.55 -1.09 8.95
C VAL A 209 20.54 -1.71 9.94
N ASP A 210 20.85 -0.96 11.00
CA ASP A 210 21.51 -1.48 12.18
C ASP A 210 20.46 -1.81 13.25
N TYR A 211 20.35 -3.11 13.57
CA TYR A 211 19.45 -3.61 14.62
C TYR A 211 20.08 -3.59 16.01
N SER A 212 21.42 -3.47 16.13
CA SER A 212 22.09 -3.48 17.43
C SER A 212 21.74 -2.26 18.28
N SER A 213 21.45 -1.14 17.61
CA SER A 213 21.02 0.12 18.21
C SER A 213 19.50 0.31 18.21
N ASP A 214 18.72 -0.65 17.71
CA ASP A 214 17.28 -0.50 17.53
C ASP A 214 16.49 -0.74 18.84
N PRO A 215 15.71 0.26 19.33
CA PRO A 215 14.91 0.12 20.55
C PRO A 215 13.92 -1.03 20.53
N LEU A 216 13.40 -1.41 19.35
CA LEU A 216 12.49 -2.55 19.22
C LEU A 216 13.19 -3.88 19.55
N ILE A 217 14.52 -3.90 19.58
CA ILE A 217 15.36 -5.07 19.83
C ILE A 217 16.03 -5.02 21.21
N ASN A 218 16.55 -3.85 21.59
CA ASN A 218 17.39 -3.71 22.80
C ASN A 218 16.66 -3.12 24.02
N ASP A 219 15.44 -2.60 23.86
CA ASP A 219 14.62 -2.09 24.96
C ASP A 219 13.32 -2.91 25.09
N GLY A 220 13.30 -3.81 26.08
CA GLY A 220 12.15 -4.67 26.34
C GLY A 220 10.86 -3.92 26.71
N LYS A 221 10.95 -2.75 27.35
CA LYS A 221 9.77 -1.94 27.67
C LYS A 221 9.21 -1.28 26.42
N PHE A 222 10.08 -0.71 25.60
CA PHE A 222 9.68 -0.15 24.31
C PHE A 222 9.09 -1.22 23.39
N GLN A 223 9.75 -2.38 23.28
CA GLN A 223 9.25 -3.51 22.51
C GLN A 223 7.85 -3.93 22.97
N GLN A 224 7.66 -4.19 24.27
CA GLN A 224 6.35 -4.57 24.79
C GLN A 224 5.29 -3.51 24.49
N ALA A 225 5.60 -2.21 24.68
CA ALA A 225 4.65 -1.13 24.42
C ALA A 225 4.24 -1.04 22.94
N ILE A 226 5.20 -1.11 22.00
CA ILE A 226 4.93 -1.06 20.56
C ILE A 226 4.13 -2.29 20.12
N LEU A 227 4.57 -3.50 20.45
CA LEU A 227 3.90 -4.73 20.03
C LEU A 227 2.47 -4.84 20.61
N SER A 228 2.28 -4.42 21.87
CA SER A 228 0.94 -4.37 22.49
C SER A 228 0.04 -3.33 21.81
N SER A 229 0.60 -2.19 21.40
CA SER A 229 -0.16 -1.16 20.67
C SER A 229 -0.60 -1.64 19.28
N ILE A 230 0.27 -2.38 18.57
CA ILE A 230 -0.06 -3.01 17.29
C ILE A 230 -1.17 -4.05 17.48
N ALA A 231 -1.02 -4.95 18.46
CA ALA A 231 -2.06 -5.95 18.77
C ALA A 231 -3.39 -5.30 19.17
N GLY A 232 -3.35 -4.24 19.97
CA GLY A 232 -4.53 -3.48 20.37
C GLY A 232 -5.28 -2.85 19.19
N ALA A 233 -4.55 -2.30 18.22
CA ALA A 233 -5.14 -1.79 16.98
C ALA A 233 -5.82 -2.92 16.18
N GLY A 234 -5.15 -4.08 16.05
CA GLY A 234 -5.72 -5.25 15.39
C GLY A 234 -7.03 -5.73 16.01
N ASN A 235 -7.05 -5.90 17.34
CA ASN A 235 -8.25 -6.33 18.07
C ASN A 235 -9.41 -5.34 17.91
N ALA A 236 -9.13 -4.04 18.06
CA ALA A 236 -10.17 -3.00 17.96
C ALA A 236 -10.78 -2.92 16.55
N ILE A 237 -9.98 -3.11 15.50
CA ILE A 237 -10.46 -3.09 14.12
C ILE A 237 -11.30 -4.34 13.82
N GLU A 238 -10.87 -5.53 14.24
CA GLU A 238 -11.67 -6.74 14.08
C GLU A 238 -13.01 -6.64 14.83
N GLU A 239 -13.02 -6.11 16.06
CA GLU A 239 -14.26 -5.87 16.81
C GLU A 239 -15.21 -4.92 16.06
N LEU A 240 -14.67 -3.88 15.43
CA LEU A 240 -15.44 -2.91 14.63
C LEU A 240 -16.06 -3.55 13.39
N TYR A 241 -15.32 -4.40 12.68
CA TYR A 241 -15.79 -5.05 11.43
C TYR A 241 -16.52 -6.38 11.67
N GLY A 242 -16.42 -6.97 12.85
CA GLY A 242 -17.06 -8.25 13.21
C GLY A 242 -16.53 -9.47 12.45
N SER A 243 -15.37 -9.36 11.79
CA SER A 243 -14.75 -10.43 11.00
C SER A 243 -13.23 -10.29 10.98
N PRO A 244 -12.46 -11.38 10.82
CA PRO A 244 -11.00 -11.32 10.75
C PRO A 244 -10.49 -10.33 9.72
N GLN A 245 -9.41 -9.62 10.03
CA GLN A 245 -8.85 -8.54 9.21
C GLN A 245 -7.36 -8.75 8.92
N ASP A 246 -6.97 -8.33 7.73
CA ASP A 246 -5.60 -8.11 7.28
C ASP A 246 -5.36 -6.58 7.25
N ILE A 247 -4.48 -6.10 8.12
CA ILE A 247 -4.33 -4.67 8.43
C ILE A 247 -2.89 -4.25 8.20
N GLU A 248 -2.71 -3.17 7.46
CA GLU A 248 -1.42 -2.52 7.29
C GLU A 248 -1.37 -1.21 8.09
N GLY A 249 -0.23 -0.93 8.70
CA GLY A 249 -0.03 0.30 9.44
C GLY A 249 1.42 0.65 9.67
N VAL A 250 1.63 1.80 10.31
CA VAL A 250 2.95 2.33 10.63
C VAL A 250 3.00 2.83 12.07
N ILE A 251 4.20 2.83 12.62
CA ILE A 251 4.56 3.47 13.87
C ILE A 251 5.36 4.72 13.55
N ARG A 252 4.94 5.84 14.13
CA ARG A 252 5.74 7.07 14.16
C ARG A 252 5.65 7.72 15.53
N ASP A 253 6.80 7.97 16.14
CA ASP A 253 6.92 8.60 17.46
C ASP A 253 6.11 7.84 18.53
N GLY A 254 6.17 6.50 18.46
CA GLY A 254 5.46 5.58 19.35
C GLY A 254 3.95 5.47 19.13
N LYS A 255 3.39 6.15 18.11
CA LYS A 255 1.96 6.11 17.80
C LYS A 255 1.67 5.22 16.60
N VAL A 256 0.55 4.50 16.69
CA VAL A 256 0.02 3.65 15.62
C VAL A 256 -0.80 4.49 14.65
N TYR A 257 -0.55 4.32 13.35
CA TYR A 257 -1.37 4.84 12.27
C TYR A 257 -1.75 3.67 11.36
N VAL A 258 -3.05 3.47 11.16
CA VAL A 258 -3.57 2.45 10.26
C VAL A 258 -3.66 3.05 8.87
N VAL A 259 -3.13 2.35 7.87
CA VAL A 259 -3.06 2.86 6.49
C VAL A 259 -3.95 2.07 5.52
N GLN A 260 -4.30 0.84 5.86
CA GLN A 260 -5.20 -0.03 5.10
C GLN A 260 -5.77 -1.11 6.03
N THR A 261 -7.01 -1.54 5.79
CA THR A 261 -7.59 -2.74 6.38
C THR A 261 -8.49 -3.40 5.35
N ARG A 262 -8.57 -4.72 5.39
CA ARG A 262 -9.48 -5.53 4.57
C ARG A 262 -9.84 -6.83 5.29
N PRO A 263 -10.92 -7.52 4.89
CA PRO A 263 -11.20 -8.86 5.38
C PRO A 263 -10.02 -9.80 5.15
N GLN A 264 -9.64 -10.55 6.18
CA GLN A 264 -8.68 -11.64 6.06
C GLN A 264 -9.38 -12.83 5.38
N MET A 265 -8.84 -13.24 4.23
CA MET A 265 -9.35 -14.36 3.42
C MET A 265 -8.72 -15.70 3.80
#